data_AF-A0A9N7V6P5-F1
#
_entry.id   AF-A0A9N7V6P5-F1
#
_cell.length_a   1.000
_cell.length_b   1.000
_cell.length_c   1.000
_cell.angle_alpha   90.00
_cell.angle_beta   90.00
_cell.angle_gamma   90.00
#
_symmetry.space_group_name_H-M   'P 1'
#
loop_
_entity.id
_entity.type
_entity.pdbx_description
1 polymer ?
#
loop_
_entity_poly.entity_id
_entity_poly.type
_entity_poly.pdbx_seq_one_letter_code
_entity_poly.pdbx_strand_id
1 'polypeptide(L)'
;MFALLSAVQRDLGQLQELNGLQRKRAAEVLNLLLRDLSDIGAIIGTSDAKSSETNGNGSAVEEEFTVARLYISKMKSEVKSLVNRSKQLESAQADAHRKIQANEKELSSCQLLISQHQAKIRSLTDYMQNMEQKKRQLEESQDALTEELTKLQAQEKRHETTGVEKEDIGRLDGGEDIKKTLEEQLENHREAHQKLLSRLRDKQMMLDELTDLNQGLLLEQERLMSDYDKVKSEEQEKDAKLQKLILLNEQREQAKEDLKGLEETVAKELQSLHNLRKMFIQDLTTRVKKSAELDCEEGLGNGAQKQKISFLENNLEQLTKVHKQLVRDNADLRCELPKLEKRLRATAERVKALENALKDAKENAMRDRKRYQQEVDRIKEAVRSKNMTRRGYSAQIAKPIRPGHHPLSSPISSCIKAGGIYTH
;
A
#
# COMPACT_ATOMS: atom_id res chain seq x y z
N MET A 1 62.70 10.93 -77.11
CA MET A 1 61.36 11.50 -76.84
C MET A 1 60.32 10.41 -76.60
N PHE A 2 60.14 9.45 -77.52
CA PHE A 2 59.15 8.37 -77.39
C PHE A 2 59.35 7.45 -76.16
N ALA A 3 60.60 7.01 -75.90
CA ALA A 3 60.91 6.15 -74.74
C ALA A 3 60.65 6.84 -73.38
N LEU A 4 60.88 8.15 -73.29
CA LEU A 4 60.62 8.95 -72.08
C LEU A 4 59.11 9.12 -71.86
N LEU A 5 58.34 9.36 -72.93
CA LEU A 5 56.88 9.44 -72.89
C LEU A 5 56.26 8.12 -72.41
N SER A 6 56.73 6.98 -72.94
CA SER A 6 56.28 5.66 -72.51
C SER A 6 56.65 5.33 -71.06
N ALA A 7 57.78 5.83 -70.56
CA ALA A 7 58.15 5.67 -69.15
C ALA A 7 57.22 6.48 -68.23
N VAL A 8 57.01 7.76 -68.53
CA VAL A 8 56.11 8.63 -67.75
C VAL A 8 54.67 8.11 -67.76
N GLN A 9 54.20 7.57 -68.89
CA GLN A 9 52.85 7.00 -68.97
C GLN A 9 52.69 5.71 -68.17
N ARG A 10 53.76 4.90 -68.07
CA ARG A 10 53.79 3.72 -67.21
C ARG A 10 53.78 4.11 -65.73
N ASP A 11 54.59 5.10 -65.35
CA ASP A 11 54.66 5.60 -63.96
C ASP A 11 53.33 6.25 -63.54
N LEU A 12 52.67 6.99 -64.45
CA LEU A 12 51.34 7.54 -64.23
C LEU A 12 50.29 6.43 -64.02
N GLY A 13 50.34 5.36 -64.83
CA GLY A 13 49.47 4.20 -64.67
C GLY A 13 49.68 3.50 -63.32
N GLN A 14 50.94 3.29 -62.92
CA GLN A 14 51.29 2.71 -61.62
C GLN A 14 50.81 3.60 -60.46
N LEU A 15 50.96 4.93 -60.55
CA LEU A 15 50.46 5.86 -59.55
C LEU A 15 48.92 5.87 -59.48
N GLN A 16 48.23 5.75 -60.62
CA GLN A 16 46.77 5.63 -60.66
C GLN A 16 46.28 4.33 -60.01
N GLU A 17 46.94 3.20 -60.27
CA GLU A 17 46.64 1.92 -59.63
C GLU A 17 46.87 1.98 -58.12
N LEU A 18 48.01 2.54 -57.68
CA LEU A 18 48.35 2.65 -56.27
C LEU A 18 47.39 3.60 -55.53
N ASN A 19 46.98 4.70 -56.16
CA ASN A 19 45.95 5.60 -55.64
C ASN A 19 44.58 4.91 -55.56
N GLY A 20 44.21 4.11 -56.57
CA GLY A 20 42.99 3.30 -56.55
C GLY A 20 42.97 2.28 -55.40
N LEU A 21 44.08 1.59 -55.18
CA LEU A 21 44.24 0.65 -54.07
C LEU A 21 44.14 1.34 -52.70
N GLN A 22 44.77 2.51 -52.55
CA GLN A 22 44.69 3.32 -51.34
C GLN A 22 43.26 3.79 -51.04
N ARG A 23 42.53 4.26 -52.06
CA ARG A 23 41.12 4.65 -51.91
C ARG A 23 40.24 3.47 -51.50
N LYS A 24 40.45 2.29 -52.12
CA LYS A 24 39.71 1.08 -51.77
C LYS A 24 39.95 0.66 -50.32
N ARG A 25 41.22 0.64 -49.89
CA ARG A 25 41.58 0.33 -48.49
C ARG A 25 40.99 1.35 -47.51
N ALA A 26 41.02 2.65 -47.84
CA ALA A 26 40.43 3.69 -47.00
C ALA A 26 38.91 3.51 -46.84
N ALA A 27 38.20 3.18 -47.93
CA ALA A 27 36.77 2.90 -47.89
C ALA A 27 36.43 1.64 -47.07
N GLU A 28 37.23 0.56 -47.19
CA GLU A 28 37.05 -0.66 -46.38
C GLU A 28 37.19 -0.38 -44.88
N VAL A 29 38.22 0.38 -44.47
CA VAL A 29 38.43 0.76 -43.07
C VAL A 29 37.30 1.65 -42.54
N LEU A 30 36.82 2.60 -43.36
CA LEU A 30 35.74 3.51 -42.97
C LEU A 30 34.40 2.79 -42.81
N ASN A 31 34.10 1.82 -43.68
CA ASN A 31 32.91 0.98 -43.56
C ASN A 31 32.92 0.12 -42.29
N LEU A 32 34.07 -0.45 -41.93
CA LEU A 32 34.22 -1.17 -40.66
C LEU A 32 33.99 -0.26 -39.46
N LEU A 33 34.58 0.94 -39.47
CA LEU A 33 34.37 1.94 -38.41
C LEU A 33 32.89 2.32 -38.26
N LEU A 34 32.20 2.60 -39.37
CA LEU A 34 30.78 2.96 -39.35
C LEU A 34 29.91 1.81 -38.83
N ARG A 35 30.26 0.55 -39.15
CA ARG A 35 29.58 -0.63 -38.60
C ARG A 35 29.78 -0.73 -37.08
N ASP A 36 31.01 -0.64 -36.61
CA ASP A 36 31.32 -0.73 -35.17
C ASP A 36 30.66 0.42 -34.39
N LEU A 37 30.64 1.63 -34.94
CA LEU A 37 29.92 2.76 -34.34
C LEU A 37 28.41 2.51 -34.29
N SER A 38 27.83 1.89 -35.31
CA SER A 38 26.40 1.58 -35.36
C SER A 38 26.03 0.52 -34.32
N ASP A 39 26.87 -0.50 -34.14
CA ASP A 39 26.71 -1.52 -33.09
C ASP A 39 26.79 -0.89 -31.69
N ILE A 40 27.76 -0.01 -31.45
CA ILE A 40 27.87 0.74 -30.19
C ILE A 40 26.63 1.64 -29.99
N GLY A 41 26.18 2.31 -31.05
CA GLY A 41 24.98 3.14 -31.00
C GLY A 41 23.71 2.35 -30.68
N ALA A 42 23.59 1.11 -31.16
CA ALA A 42 22.48 0.23 -30.81
C ALA A 42 22.49 -0.16 -29.32
N ILE A 43 23.66 -0.45 -28.75
CA ILE A 43 23.82 -0.78 -27.33
C ILE A 43 23.45 0.42 -26.44
N ILE A 44 23.85 1.62 -26.84
CA ILE A 44 23.58 2.88 -26.11
C ILE A 44 22.10 3.31 -26.25
N GLY A 45 21.36 2.73 -27.20
CA GLY A 45 19.96 3.08 -27.48
C GLY A 45 19.79 4.28 -28.41
N THR A 46 20.83 4.63 -29.18
CA THR A 46 20.83 5.72 -30.17
C THR A 46 20.61 5.17 -31.57
N SER A 47 19.47 4.54 -31.81
CA SER A 47 19.15 3.80 -33.04
C SER A 47 18.62 4.66 -34.21
N ASP A 48 19.02 5.94 -34.30
CA ASP A 48 18.55 6.85 -35.36
C ASP A 48 19.50 6.96 -36.56
N ALA A 49 20.72 6.42 -36.47
CA ALA A 49 21.66 6.46 -37.59
C ALA A 49 21.52 5.17 -38.41
N LYS A 50 20.51 5.09 -39.27
CA LYS A 50 20.53 4.09 -40.34
C LYS A 50 21.74 4.40 -41.22
N SER A 51 22.75 3.55 -41.15
CA SER A 51 23.82 3.45 -42.14
C SER A 51 23.14 3.19 -43.49
N SER A 52 22.94 4.25 -44.28
CA SER A 52 22.64 4.06 -45.69
C SER A 52 23.86 3.37 -46.28
N GLU A 53 23.71 2.12 -46.70
CA GLU A 53 24.73 1.42 -47.48
C GLU A 53 24.99 2.25 -48.75
N THR A 54 26.01 3.10 -48.73
CA THR A 54 26.46 3.83 -49.91
C THR A 54 27.21 2.86 -50.80
N ASN A 55 26.51 2.36 -51.81
CA ASN A 55 27.10 1.60 -52.90
C ASN A 55 28.18 2.44 -53.61
N GLY A 56 29.44 2.21 -53.26
CA GLY A 56 30.44 1.76 -54.22
C GLY A 56 30.96 2.73 -55.29
N ASN A 57 30.82 4.05 -55.16
CA ASN A 57 31.55 4.99 -56.00
C ASN A 57 32.50 5.84 -55.15
N GLY A 58 33.80 5.58 -55.25
CA GLY A 58 34.88 6.17 -54.44
C GLY A 58 35.13 7.68 -54.60
N SER A 59 34.11 8.49 -54.92
CA SER A 59 34.16 9.96 -54.89
C SER A 59 33.49 10.58 -53.65
N ALA A 60 32.89 9.78 -52.75
CA ALA A 60 32.17 10.26 -51.56
C ALA A 60 32.87 9.95 -50.22
N VAL A 61 34.16 9.58 -50.23
CA VAL A 61 34.91 9.19 -49.01
C VAL A 61 34.97 10.33 -47.97
N GLU A 62 35.06 11.59 -48.41
CA GLU A 62 35.08 12.76 -47.52
C GLU A 62 33.73 12.99 -46.81
N GLU A 63 32.61 12.68 -47.47
CA GLU A 63 31.28 12.76 -46.89
C GLU A 63 31.09 11.67 -45.82
N GLU A 64 31.53 10.45 -46.11
CA GLU A 64 31.52 9.32 -45.16
C GLU A 64 32.38 9.61 -43.91
N PHE A 65 33.54 10.26 -44.08
CA PHE A 65 34.36 10.70 -42.94
C PHE A 65 33.64 11.77 -42.09
N THR A 66 32.92 12.68 -42.73
CA THR A 66 32.15 13.71 -42.04
C THR A 66 30.99 13.09 -41.25
N VAL A 67 30.29 12.11 -41.83
CA VAL A 67 29.23 11.33 -41.16
C VAL A 67 29.79 10.57 -39.96
N ALA A 68 30.91 9.85 -40.12
CA ALA A 68 31.57 9.15 -39.03
C ALA A 68 31.97 10.10 -37.89
N ARG A 69 32.55 11.26 -38.20
CA ARG A 69 32.96 12.27 -37.21
C ARG A 69 31.77 12.83 -36.42
N LEU A 70 30.66 13.11 -37.09
CA LEU A 70 29.43 13.59 -36.43
C LEU A 70 28.82 12.51 -35.55
N TYR A 71 28.82 11.26 -36.00
CA TYR A 71 28.29 10.15 -35.22
C TYR A 71 29.13 9.86 -33.97
N ILE A 72 30.45 9.90 -34.07
CA ILE A 72 31.37 9.86 -32.91
C ILE A 72 31.08 11.01 -31.93
N SER A 73 30.84 12.22 -32.45
CA SER A 73 30.56 13.38 -31.60
C SER A 73 29.23 13.21 -30.84
N LYS A 74 28.18 12.71 -31.51
CA LYS A 74 26.89 12.36 -30.89
C LYS A 74 27.07 11.26 -29.85
N MET A 75 27.72 10.15 -30.21
CA MET A 75 28.01 9.07 -29.27
C MET A 75 28.76 9.55 -28.04
N LYS A 76 29.76 10.41 -28.20
CA LYS A 76 30.51 11.00 -27.09
C LYS A 76 29.61 11.79 -26.13
N SER A 77 28.66 12.58 -26.63
CA SER A 77 27.70 13.29 -25.77
C SER A 77 26.74 12.33 -25.06
N GLU A 78 26.28 11.29 -25.74
CA GLU A 78 25.36 10.29 -25.18
C GLU A 78 26.04 9.46 -24.07
N VAL A 79 27.28 9.01 -24.32
CA VAL A 79 28.10 8.33 -23.30
C VAL A 79 28.31 9.24 -22.08
N LYS A 80 28.60 10.53 -22.27
CA LYS A 80 28.73 11.47 -21.14
C LYS A 80 27.41 11.61 -20.35
N SER A 81 26.29 11.69 -21.05
CA SER A 81 24.95 11.76 -20.44
C SER A 81 24.66 10.50 -19.61
N LEU A 82 24.91 9.32 -20.17
CA LEU A 82 24.75 8.04 -19.48
C LEU A 82 25.67 7.91 -18.26
N VAL A 83 26.94 8.31 -18.36
CA VAL A 83 27.86 8.30 -17.22
C VAL A 83 27.37 9.21 -16.10
N ASN A 84 26.88 10.40 -16.43
CA ASN A 84 26.31 11.32 -15.43
C ASN A 84 25.05 10.76 -14.79
N ARG A 85 24.17 10.14 -15.59
CA ARG A 85 22.97 9.47 -15.09
C ARG A 85 23.31 8.28 -14.18
N SER A 86 24.33 7.48 -14.53
CA SER A 86 24.81 6.37 -13.69
C SER A 86 25.25 6.87 -12.33
N LYS A 87 26.09 7.91 -12.29
CA LYS A 87 26.55 8.52 -11.03
C LYS A 87 25.41 9.05 -10.17
N GLN A 88 24.39 9.65 -10.79
CA GLN A 88 23.20 10.11 -10.07
C GLN A 88 22.41 8.95 -9.48
N LEU A 89 22.22 7.86 -10.26
CA LEU A 89 21.55 6.65 -9.79
C LEU A 89 22.32 5.98 -8.65
N GLU A 90 23.65 5.89 -8.75
CA GLU A 90 24.51 5.35 -7.70
C GLU A 90 24.40 6.17 -6.40
N SER A 91 24.40 7.51 -6.49
CA SER A 91 24.19 8.38 -5.33
C SER A 91 22.80 8.19 -4.71
N ALA A 92 21.76 8.19 -5.54
CA ALA A 92 20.39 8.00 -5.09
C ALA A 92 20.19 6.61 -4.45
N GLN A 93 20.82 5.58 -5.00
CA GLN A 93 20.82 4.24 -4.43
C GLN A 93 21.51 4.21 -3.06
N ALA A 94 22.67 4.86 -2.92
CA ALA A 94 23.37 4.95 -1.64
C ALA A 94 22.51 5.66 -0.58
N ASP A 95 21.84 6.75 -0.94
CA ASP A 95 20.95 7.48 -0.03
C ASP A 95 19.71 6.66 0.35
N ALA A 96 19.10 5.98 -0.62
CA ALA A 96 17.99 5.06 -0.35
C ALA A 96 18.41 3.94 0.61
N HIS A 97 19.62 3.38 0.42
CA HIS A 97 20.13 2.34 1.30
C HIS A 97 20.38 2.86 2.72
N ARG A 98 20.93 4.07 2.89
CA ARG A 98 21.09 4.69 4.22
C ARG A 98 19.73 4.87 4.91
N LYS A 99 18.72 5.30 4.17
CA LYS A 99 17.35 5.48 4.70
C LYS A 99 16.72 4.15 5.11
N ILE A 100 16.91 3.08 4.33
CA ILE A 100 16.45 1.74 4.68
C ILE A 100 17.11 1.28 5.99
N GLN A 101 18.43 1.41 6.12
CA GLN A 101 19.14 1.03 7.35
C GLN A 101 18.69 1.84 8.58
N ALA A 102 18.39 3.12 8.43
CA ALA A 102 17.85 3.94 9.51
C ALA A 102 16.46 3.44 9.95
N ASN A 103 15.57 3.20 8.99
CA ASN A 103 14.23 2.67 9.26
C ASN A 103 14.29 1.27 9.90
N GLU A 104 15.21 0.40 9.49
CA GLU A 104 15.41 -0.92 10.08
C GLU A 104 15.81 -0.81 11.57
N LYS A 105 16.71 0.10 11.91
CA LYS A 105 17.10 0.35 13.31
C LYS A 105 15.93 0.88 14.15
N GLU A 106 15.17 1.83 13.61
CA GLU A 106 13.97 2.35 14.27
C GLU A 106 12.92 1.24 14.48
N LEU A 107 12.71 0.39 13.47
CA LEU A 107 11.80 -0.74 13.54
C LEU A 107 12.23 -1.73 14.63
N SER A 108 13.52 -2.08 14.70
CA SER A 108 14.05 -2.93 15.78
C SER A 108 13.86 -2.30 17.16
N SER A 109 14.05 -0.99 17.30
CA SER A 109 13.79 -0.27 18.55
C SER A 109 12.31 -0.33 18.96
N CYS A 110 11.40 -0.14 18.02
CA CYS A 110 9.96 -0.25 18.26
C CYS A 110 9.55 -1.68 18.66
N GLN A 111 10.10 -2.69 17.99
CA GLN A 111 9.85 -4.09 18.33
C GLN A 111 10.31 -4.42 19.75
N LEU A 112 11.51 -3.97 20.13
CA LEU A 112 12.02 -4.13 21.49
C LEU A 112 11.11 -3.46 22.53
N LEU A 113 10.65 -2.24 22.25
CA LEU A 113 9.75 -1.51 23.15
C LEU A 113 8.40 -2.24 23.32
N ILE A 114 7.86 -2.80 22.23
CA ILE A 114 6.65 -3.63 22.29
C ILE A 114 6.90 -4.86 23.17
N SER A 115 8.01 -5.57 22.99
CA SER A 115 8.34 -6.73 23.81
C SER A 115 8.48 -6.37 25.30
N GLN A 116 9.08 -5.22 25.62
CA GLN A 116 9.18 -4.70 26.98
C GLN A 116 7.79 -4.41 27.58
N HIS A 117 6.92 -3.72 26.85
CA HIS A 117 5.55 -3.46 27.30
C HIS A 117 4.74 -4.74 27.48
N GLN A 118 4.88 -5.72 26.58
CA GLN A 118 4.24 -7.02 26.72
C GLN A 118 4.70 -7.77 27.98
N ALA A 119 6.00 -7.74 28.29
CA ALA A 119 6.52 -8.33 29.51
C ALA A 119 5.99 -7.60 30.76
N LYS A 120 5.91 -6.26 30.70
CA LYS A 120 5.37 -5.45 31.79
C LYS A 120 3.90 -5.74 32.05
N ILE A 121 3.09 -5.84 31.00
CA ILE A 121 1.66 -6.20 31.10
C ILE A 121 1.54 -7.56 31.78
N ARG A 122 2.26 -8.59 31.31
CA ARG A 122 2.26 -9.92 31.94
C ARG A 122 2.58 -9.85 33.43
N SER A 123 3.66 -9.17 33.81
CA SER A 123 4.05 -9.05 35.23
C SER A 123 3.01 -8.34 36.10
N LEU A 124 2.32 -7.33 35.56
CA LEU A 124 1.28 -6.60 36.28
C LEU A 124 0.00 -7.44 36.39
N THR A 125 -0.34 -8.20 35.35
CA THR A 125 -1.46 -9.15 35.37
C THR A 125 -1.22 -10.23 36.43
N ASP A 126 -0.03 -10.82 36.49
CA ASP A 126 0.32 -11.83 37.50
C ASP A 126 0.27 -11.25 38.92
N TYR A 127 0.79 -10.02 39.11
CA TYR A 127 0.70 -9.32 40.39
C TYR A 127 -0.74 -9.06 40.83
N MET A 128 -1.59 -8.60 39.91
CA MET A 128 -3.01 -8.36 40.17
C MET A 128 -3.73 -9.66 40.56
N GLN A 129 -3.49 -10.76 39.86
CA GLN A 129 -4.07 -12.07 40.19
C GLN A 129 -3.65 -12.54 41.59
N ASN A 130 -2.37 -12.40 41.94
CA ASN A 130 -1.87 -12.72 43.28
C ASN A 130 -2.54 -11.87 44.37
N MET A 131 -2.75 -10.58 44.10
CA MET A 131 -3.45 -9.68 45.03
C MET A 131 -4.92 -10.07 45.19
N GLU A 132 -5.62 -10.44 44.12
CA GLU A 132 -7.01 -10.88 44.18
C GLU A 132 -7.13 -12.21 44.96
N GLN A 133 -6.20 -13.15 44.75
CA GLN A 133 -6.14 -14.39 45.52
C GLN A 133 -5.94 -14.12 47.01
N LYS A 134 -5.03 -13.20 47.37
CA LYS A 134 -4.77 -12.83 48.76
C LYS A 134 -5.96 -12.10 49.40
N LYS A 135 -6.66 -11.26 48.64
CA LYS A 135 -7.90 -10.62 49.07
C LYS A 135 -8.96 -11.68 49.39
N ARG A 136 -9.17 -12.64 48.50
CA ARG A 136 -10.12 -13.75 48.71
C ARG A 136 -9.81 -14.57 49.97
N GLN A 137 -8.53 -14.88 50.21
CA GLN A 137 -8.10 -15.55 51.45
C GLN A 137 -8.41 -14.74 52.71
N LEU A 138 -8.25 -13.41 52.66
CA LEU A 138 -8.58 -12.54 53.78
C LEU A 138 -10.08 -12.44 54.01
N GLU A 139 -10.89 -12.39 52.95
CA GLU A 139 -12.36 -12.44 53.01
C GLU A 139 -12.83 -13.74 53.66
N GLU A 140 -12.30 -14.90 53.22
CA GLU A 140 -12.60 -16.21 53.82
C GLU A 140 -12.21 -16.27 55.32
N SER A 141 -11.06 -15.67 55.70
CA SER A 141 -10.66 -15.57 57.10
C SER A 141 -11.57 -14.63 57.92
N GLN A 142 -12.05 -13.55 57.31
CA GLN A 142 -12.96 -12.60 57.96
C GLN A 142 -14.31 -13.26 58.23
N ASP A 143 -14.83 -14.01 57.26
CA ASP A 143 -16.09 -14.75 57.41
C ASP A 143 -15.96 -15.81 58.52
N ALA A 144 -14.86 -16.56 58.55
CA ALA A 144 -14.60 -17.55 59.61
C ALA A 144 -14.56 -16.92 61.02
N LEU A 145 -13.87 -15.78 61.19
CA LEU A 145 -13.83 -15.06 62.46
C LEU A 145 -15.20 -14.48 62.84
N THR A 146 -15.96 -14.01 61.85
CA THR A 146 -17.31 -13.51 62.07
C THR A 146 -18.22 -14.63 62.57
N GLU A 147 -18.12 -15.83 62.00
CA GLU A 147 -18.86 -17.00 62.47
C GLU A 147 -18.52 -17.34 63.92
N GLU A 148 -17.24 -17.40 64.29
CA GLU A 148 -16.81 -17.64 65.67
C GLU A 148 -17.30 -16.56 66.66
N LEU A 149 -17.27 -15.28 66.27
CA LEU A 149 -17.83 -14.20 67.09
C LEU A 149 -19.33 -14.39 67.34
N THR A 150 -20.09 -14.79 66.31
CA THR A 150 -21.53 -15.05 66.48
C THR A 150 -21.81 -16.26 67.37
N LYS A 151 -20.98 -17.31 67.30
CA LYS A 151 -21.07 -18.49 68.18
C LYS A 151 -20.81 -18.12 69.64
N LEU A 152 -19.77 -17.33 69.90
CA LEU A 152 -19.43 -16.86 71.25
C LEU A 152 -20.52 -15.96 71.83
N GLN A 153 -21.04 -15.00 71.07
CA GLN A 153 -22.17 -14.16 71.50
C GLN A 153 -23.43 -15.00 71.81
N ALA A 154 -23.67 -16.07 71.05
CA ALA A 154 -24.77 -16.99 71.32
C ALA A 154 -24.53 -17.88 72.56
N GLN A 155 -23.28 -18.15 72.95
CA GLN A 155 -22.94 -18.81 74.21
C GLN A 155 -23.06 -17.85 75.40
N GLU A 156 -22.54 -16.63 75.28
CA GLU A 156 -22.61 -15.58 76.30
C GLU A 156 -24.06 -15.28 76.69
N LYS A 157 -24.95 -15.06 75.71
CA LYS A 157 -26.38 -14.86 75.97
C LYS A 157 -27.05 -16.04 76.67
N ARG A 158 -26.64 -17.28 76.38
CA ARG A 158 -27.16 -18.48 77.06
C ARG A 158 -26.68 -18.56 78.52
N HIS A 159 -25.46 -18.12 78.80
CA HIS A 159 -24.91 -18.03 80.15
C HIS A 159 -25.53 -16.89 80.98
N GLU A 160 -25.77 -15.71 80.39
CA GLU A 160 -26.49 -14.62 81.07
C GLU A 160 -27.92 -15.02 81.43
N THR A 161 -28.65 -15.71 80.54
CA THR A 161 -30.02 -16.18 80.83
C THR A 161 -30.08 -17.28 81.89
N THR A 162 -28.96 -17.92 82.24
CA THR A 162 -28.90 -18.93 83.30
C THR A 162 -28.32 -18.39 84.62
N GLY A 163 -27.80 -17.15 84.65
CA GLY A 163 -27.22 -16.51 85.84
C GLY A 163 -28.12 -15.53 86.58
N VAL A 164 -29.25 -15.10 85.99
CA VAL A 164 -30.10 -14.01 86.55
C VAL A 164 -31.31 -14.51 87.36
N GLU A 165 -31.38 -15.79 87.70
CA GLU A 165 -32.47 -16.32 88.54
C GLU A 165 -32.24 -16.24 90.06
N LYS A 166 -31.19 -15.57 90.58
CA LYS A 166 -31.04 -15.38 92.03
C LYS A 166 -30.48 -14.02 92.45
N GLU A 167 -31.32 -13.30 93.19
CA GLU A 167 -31.05 -12.19 94.13
C GLU A 167 -30.54 -10.89 93.46
N ASP A 168 -31.08 -9.70 93.70
CA ASP A 168 -31.33 -9.13 95.02
C ASP A 168 -32.31 -7.95 94.97
N ILE A 169 -33.09 -7.81 96.05
CA ILE A 169 -34.07 -6.76 96.27
C ILE A 169 -33.43 -5.71 97.20
N GLY A 170 -33.30 -4.48 96.72
CA GLY A 170 -33.46 -3.28 97.54
C GLY A 170 -32.20 -2.51 97.94
N ARG A 171 -32.07 -1.28 97.43
CA ARG A 171 -31.78 -0.07 98.23
C ARG A 171 -31.98 1.21 97.40
N LEU A 172 -32.65 2.17 98.02
CA LEU A 172 -32.91 3.51 97.51
C LEU A 172 -31.61 4.34 97.52
N ASP A 173 -30.82 4.17 96.46
CA ASP A 173 -29.79 5.09 95.93
C ASP A 173 -29.52 4.76 94.43
N GLY A 174 -29.86 3.54 93.99
CA GLY A 174 -29.73 3.12 92.60
C GLY A 174 -30.64 3.82 91.58
N GLY A 175 -31.47 4.79 91.96
CA GLY A 175 -32.33 5.51 91.01
C GLY A 175 -31.54 6.37 90.01
N GLU A 176 -30.44 6.97 90.46
CA GLU A 176 -29.57 7.80 89.64
C GLU A 176 -28.62 6.95 88.78
N ASP A 177 -28.10 5.85 89.34
CA ASP A 177 -27.29 4.86 88.60
C ASP A 177 -28.12 4.05 87.59
N ILE A 178 -29.35 3.65 87.92
CA ILE A 178 -30.27 2.98 86.98
C ILE A 178 -30.67 3.94 85.86
N LYS A 179 -30.93 5.22 86.17
CA LYS A 179 -31.24 6.22 85.13
C LYS A 179 -30.04 6.47 84.22
N LYS A 180 -28.84 6.59 84.78
CA LYS A 180 -27.60 6.80 84.04
C LYS A 180 -27.26 5.62 83.14
N THR A 181 -27.39 4.39 83.64
CA THR A 181 -27.21 3.16 82.83
C THR A 181 -28.27 3.02 81.73
N LEU A 182 -29.51 3.42 81.98
CA LEU A 182 -30.57 3.43 80.95
C LEU A 182 -30.31 4.49 79.87
N GLU A 183 -29.82 5.67 80.26
CA GLU A 183 -29.36 6.72 79.34
C GLU A 183 -28.16 6.25 78.51
N GLU A 184 -27.19 5.57 79.11
CA GLU A 184 -26.03 4.98 78.44
C GLU A 184 -26.45 3.87 77.45
N GLN A 185 -27.42 3.03 77.82
CA GLN A 185 -27.98 2.02 76.91
C GLN A 185 -28.73 2.63 75.73
N LEU A 186 -29.50 3.70 75.94
CA LEU A 186 -30.18 4.42 74.87
C LEU A 186 -29.19 5.12 73.94
N GLU A 187 -28.12 5.70 74.49
CA GLU A 187 -27.09 6.35 73.69
C GLU A 187 -26.26 5.32 72.90
N ASN A 188 -25.88 4.20 73.52
CA ASN A 188 -25.27 3.06 72.84
C ASN A 188 -26.16 2.53 71.71
N HIS A 189 -27.49 2.45 71.91
CA HIS A 189 -28.43 2.04 70.87
C HIS A 189 -28.51 3.08 69.74
N ARG A 190 -28.51 4.39 70.04
CA ARG A 190 -28.46 5.46 69.03
C ARG A 190 -27.17 5.39 68.22
N GLU A 191 -26.02 5.25 68.88
CA GLU A 191 -24.73 5.11 68.21
C GLU A 191 -24.65 3.85 67.33
N ALA A 192 -25.12 2.69 67.84
CA ALA A 192 -25.17 1.45 67.08
C ALA A 192 -26.07 1.58 65.85
N HIS A 193 -27.23 2.24 66.00
CA HIS A 193 -28.13 2.51 64.89
C HIS A 193 -27.48 3.45 63.86
N GLN A 194 -26.83 4.51 64.31
CA GLN A 194 -26.13 5.45 63.43
C GLN A 194 -24.98 4.78 62.67
N LYS A 195 -24.20 3.91 63.33
CA LYS A 195 -23.16 3.09 62.68
C LYS A 195 -23.75 2.15 61.62
N LEU A 196 -24.89 1.52 61.90
CA LEU A 196 -25.57 0.65 60.92
C LEU A 196 -26.04 1.45 59.70
N LEU A 197 -26.59 2.65 59.91
CA LEU A 197 -27.01 3.55 58.84
C LEU A 197 -25.83 4.03 57.99
N SER A 198 -24.69 4.35 58.60
CA SER A 198 -23.47 4.70 57.86
C SER A 198 -22.99 3.53 57.00
N ARG A 199 -22.91 2.31 57.57
CA ARG A 199 -22.55 1.10 56.82
C ARG A 199 -23.52 0.81 55.66
N LEU A 200 -24.82 1.07 55.83
CA LEU A 200 -25.82 0.95 54.76
C LEU A 200 -25.58 1.96 53.63
N ARG A 201 -25.21 3.20 53.96
CA ARG A 201 -24.86 4.22 52.94
C ARG A 201 -23.60 3.85 52.19
N ASP A 202 -22.58 3.37 52.88
CA ASP A 202 -21.32 2.92 52.25
C ASP A 202 -21.56 1.73 51.32
N LYS A 203 -22.39 0.76 51.75
CA LYS A 203 -22.82 -0.36 50.89
C LYS A 203 -23.62 0.12 49.67
N GLN A 204 -24.50 1.11 49.84
CA GLN A 204 -25.24 1.67 48.71
C GLN A 204 -24.31 2.38 47.71
N MET A 205 -23.33 3.14 48.19
CA MET A 205 -22.33 3.77 47.32
C MET A 205 -21.51 2.73 46.55
N MET A 206 -21.10 1.64 47.20
CA MET A 206 -20.36 0.56 46.56
C MET A 206 -21.21 -0.18 45.52
N LEU A 207 -22.51 -0.37 45.77
CA LEU A 207 -23.44 -0.93 44.80
C LEU A 207 -23.60 -0.01 43.58
N ASP A 208 -23.71 1.30 43.78
CA ASP A 208 -23.82 2.26 42.68
C ASP A 208 -22.53 2.27 41.84
N GLU A 209 -21.34 2.25 42.47
CA GLU A 209 -20.05 2.16 41.78
C GLU A 209 -19.88 0.86 40.99
N LEU A 210 -20.29 -0.28 41.57
CA LEU A 210 -20.30 -1.56 40.87
C LEU A 210 -21.27 -1.56 39.69
N THR A 211 -22.41 -0.89 39.82
CA THR A 211 -23.41 -0.77 38.75
C THR A 211 -22.87 0.05 37.59
N ASP A 212 -22.24 1.20 37.88
CA ASP A 212 -21.60 2.07 36.88
C ASP A 212 -20.45 1.35 36.16
N LEU A 213 -19.62 0.62 36.91
CA LEU A 213 -18.52 -0.15 36.35
C LEU A 213 -19.02 -1.26 35.43
N ASN A 214 -20.05 -1.99 35.85
CA ASN A 214 -20.64 -3.06 35.06
C ASN A 214 -21.29 -2.52 33.77
N GLN A 215 -21.95 -1.35 33.84
CA GLN A 215 -22.50 -0.68 32.67
C GLN A 215 -21.40 -0.21 31.71
N GLY A 216 -20.27 0.29 32.23
CA GLY A 216 -19.09 0.62 31.43
C GLY A 216 -18.49 -0.59 30.73
N LEU A 217 -18.38 -1.73 31.41
CA LEU A 217 -17.89 -2.99 30.85
C LEU A 217 -18.78 -3.51 29.72
N LEU A 218 -20.11 -3.43 29.87
CA LEU A 218 -21.05 -3.81 28.81
C LEU A 218 -20.89 -2.96 27.55
N LEU A 219 -20.75 -1.64 27.70
CA LEU A 219 -20.52 -0.74 26.57
C LEU A 219 -19.17 -1.01 25.87
N GLU A 220 -18.14 -1.35 26.64
CA GLU A 220 -16.84 -1.73 26.09
C GLU A 220 -16.93 -3.07 25.35
N GLN A 221 -17.65 -4.05 25.89
CA GLN A 221 -17.91 -5.32 25.22
C GLN A 221 -18.65 -5.12 23.89
N GLU A 222 -19.71 -4.30 23.86
CA GLU A 222 -20.44 -3.96 22.63
C GLU A 222 -19.54 -3.26 21.61
N ARG A 223 -18.68 -2.34 22.07
CA ARG A 223 -17.71 -1.66 21.20
C ARG A 223 -16.72 -2.65 20.60
N LEU A 224 -16.14 -3.54 21.41
CA LEU A 224 -15.20 -4.56 20.93
C LEU A 224 -15.87 -5.52 19.94
N MET A 225 -17.11 -5.92 20.19
CA MET A 225 -17.89 -6.73 19.25
C MET A 225 -18.07 -6.00 17.90
N SER A 226 -18.46 -4.73 17.93
CA SER A 226 -18.62 -3.93 16.70
C SER A 226 -17.30 -3.78 15.93
N ASP A 227 -16.19 -3.56 16.65
CA ASP A 227 -14.87 -3.44 16.03
C ASP A 227 -14.41 -4.79 15.44
N TYR A 228 -14.68 -5.90 16.12
CA TYR A 228 -14.43 -7.26 15.61
C TYR A 228 -15.21 -7.53 14.33
N ASP A 229 -16.51 -7.22 14.29
CA ASP A 229 -17.35 -7.43 13.11
C ASP A 229 -16.90 -6.59 11.92
N LYS A 230 -16.46 -5.35 12.16
CA LYS A 230 -15.86 -4.49 11.11
C LYS A 230 -14.59 -5.09 10.54
N VAL A 231 -13.65 -5.49 11.41
CA VAL A 231 -12.38 -6.10 10.98
C VAL A 231 -12.64 -7.39 10.21
N LYS A 232 -13.56 -8.23 10.69
CA LYS A 232 -13.97 -9.46 10.01
C LYS A 232 -14.57 -9.18 8.62
N SER A 233 -15.38 -8.13 8.49
CA SER A 233 -15.93 -7.73 7.18
C SER A 233 -14.83 -7.22 6.23
N GLU A 234 -13.89 -6.42 6.73
CA GLU A 234 -12.73 -5.95 5.94
C GLU A 234 -11.81 -7.09 5.51
N GLU A 235 -11.60 -8.09 6.36
CA GLU A 235 -10.86 -9.30 6.04
C GLU A 235 -11.53 -10.06 4.89
N GLN A 236 -12.83 -10.32 4.99
CA GLN A 236 -13.61 -11.00 3.94
C GLN A 236 -13.58 -10.24 2.60
N GLU A 237 -13.67 -8.91 2.62
CA GLU A 237 -13.58 -8.09 1.41
C GLU A 237 -12.18 -8.17 0.77
N LYS A 238 -11.12 -8.16 1.60
CA LYS A 238 -9.73 -8.30 1.13
C LYS A 238 -9.49 -9.69 0.54
N ASP A 239 -10.01 -10.74 1.17
CA ASP A 239 -9.93 -12.11 0.66
C ASP A 239 -10.63 -12.25 -0.69
N ALA A 240 -11.84 -11.68 -0.84
CA ALA A 240 -12.55 -11.68 -2.11
C ALA A 240 -11.77 -10.93 -3.22
N LYS A 241 -11.16 -9.79 -2.88
CA LYS A 241 -10.29 -9.05 -3.81
C LYS A 241 -9.04 -9.85 -4.19
N LEU A 242 -8.43 -10.52 -3.23
CA LEU A 242 -7.26 -11.36 -3.45
C LEU A 242 -7.57 -12.53 -4.38
N GLN A 243 -8.68 -13.24 -4.15
CA GLN A 243 -9.13 -14.31 -5.04
C GLN A 243 -9.35 -13.82 -6.48
N LYS A 244 -9.95 -12.63 -6.65
CA LYS A 244 -10.13 -12.03 -7.97
C LYS A 244 -8.81 -11.70 -8.66
N LEU A 245 -7.83 -11.19 -7.91
CA LEU A 245 -6.49 -10.89 -8.45
C LEU A 245 -5.73 -12.17 -8.84
N ILE A 246 -5.87 -13.24 -8.07
CA ILE A 246 -5.28 -14.54 -8.39
C ILE A 246 -5.82 -15.04 -9.73
N LEU A 247 -7.15 -15.07 -9.89
CA LEU A 247 -7.80 -15.50 -11.15
C LEU A 247 -7.35 -14.66 -12.34
N LEU A 248 -7.25 -13.34 -12.18
CA LEU A 248 -6.83 -12.44 -13.25
C LEU A 248 -5.36 -12.63 -13.61
N ASN A 249 -4.51 -12.96 -12.62
CA ASN A 249 -3.11 -13.30 -12.86
C ASN A 249 -2.96 -14.66 -13.57
N GLU A 250 -3.75 -15.67 -13.21
CA GLU A 250 -3.78 -16.97 -13.90
C GLU A 250 -4.19 -16.80 -15.37
N GLN A 251 -5.25 -16.02 -15.65
CA GLN A 251 -5.67 -15.71 -17.02
C GLN A 251 -4.57 -15.00 -17.81
N ARG A 252 -3.82 -14.10 -17.17
CA ARG A 252 -2.69 -13.39 -17.80
C ARG A 252 -1.54 -14.34 -18.10
N GLU A 253 -1.19 -15.25 -17.19
CA GLU A 253 -0.13 -16.24 -17.44
C GLU A 253 -0.55 -17.22 -18.54
N GLN A 254 -1.81 -17.67 -18.56
CA GLN A 254 -2.33 -18.50 -19.66
C GLN A 254 -2.19 -17.79 -21.02
N ALA A 255 -2.60 -16.53 -21.11
CA ALA A 255 -2.47 -15.77 -22.36
C ALA A 255 -1.00 -15.60 -22.80
N LYS A 256 -0.05 -15.52 -21.87
CA LYS A 256 1.38 -15.49 -22.20
C LYS A 256 1.88 -16.83 -22.72
N GLU A 257 1.47 -17.94 -22.12
CA GLU A 257 1.84 -19.27 -22.60
C GLU A 257 1.32 -19.52 -24.02
N ASP A 258 0.07 -19.12 -24.28
CA ASP A 258 -0.54 -19.21 -25.62
C ASP A 258 0.24 -18.37 -26.65
N LEU A 259 0.62 -17.13 -26.28
CA LEU A 259 1.45 -16.26 -27.13
C LEU A 259 2.84 -16.85 -27.37
N LYS A 260 3.46 -17.48 -26.37
CA LYS A 260 4.76 -18.13 -26.52
C LYS A 260 4.72 -19.28 -27.53
N GLY A 261 3.66 -20.10 -27.51
CA GLY A 261 3.48 -21.15 -28.51
C GLY A 261 3.33 -20.61 -29.93
N LEU A 262 2.66 -19.46 -30.08
CA LEU A 262 2.56 -18.76 -31.36
C LEU A 262 3.91 -18.18 -31.80
N GLU A 263 4.67 -17.56 -30.90
CA GLU A 263 6.02 -17.04 -31.16
C GLU A 263 6.97 -18.15 -31.66
N GLU A 264 6.94 -19.32 -31.03
CA GLU A 264 7.74 -20.48 -31.45
C GLU A 264 7.35 -20.96 -32.85
N THR A 265 6.06 -20.93 -33.19
CA THR A 265 5.55 -21.30 -34.51
C THR A 265 6.01 -20.29 -35.56
N VAL A 266 5.86 -18.99 -35.28
CA VAL A 266 6.31 -17.92 -36.16
C VAL A 266 7.82 -18.00 -36.39
N ALA A 267 8.61 -18.28 -35.35
CA ALA A 267 10.06 -18.45 -35.48
C ALA A 267 10.43 -19.63 -36.41
N LYS A 268 9.71 -20.76 -36.32
CA LYS A 268 9.90 -21.91 -37.22
C LYS A 268 9.56 -21.58 -38.67
N GLU A 269 8.45 -20.89 -38.92
CA GLU A 269 8.06 -20.46 -40.27
C GLU A 269 9.05 -19.46 -40.87
N LEU A 270 9.52 -18.49 -40.07
CA LEU A 270 10.56 -17.54 -40.50
C LEU A 270 11.87 -18.26 -40.83
N GLN A 271 12.27 -19.26 -40.03
CA GLN A 271 13.45 -20.07 -40.33
C GLN A 271 13.27 -20.90 -41.62
N SER A 272 12.09 -21.45 -41.84
CA SER A 272 11.73 -22.16 -43.08
C SER A 272 11.84 -21.24 -44.30
N LEU A 273 11.22 -20.06 -44.23
CA LEU A 273 11.31 -19.02 -45.26
C LEU A 273 12.75 -18.58 -45.53
N HIS A 274 13.55 -18.43 -44.47
CA HIS A 274 14.97 -18.11 -44.62
C HIS A 274 15.73 -19.22 -45.37
N ASN A 275 15.48 -20.48 -45.04
CA ASN A 275 16.08 -21.63 -45.71
C ASN A 275 15.66 -21.69 -47.19
N LEU A 276 14.37 -21.51 -47.49
CA LEU A 276 13.86 -21.45 -48.87
C LEU A 276 14.51 -20.31 -49.66
N ARG A 277 14.60 -19.10 -49.07
CA ARG A 277 15.27 -17.95 -49.69
C ARG A 277 16.73 -18.27 -50.01
N LYS A 278 17.45 -18.91 -49.08
CA LYS A 278 18.85 -19.32 -49.27
C LYS A 278 18.99 -20.28 -50.44
N MET A 279 18.15 -21.30 -50.52
CA MET A 279 18.14 -22.26 -51.64
C MET A 279 17.82 -21.57 -52.97
N PHE A 280 16.82 -20.68 -52.99
CA PHE A 280 16.45 -19.93 -54.19
C PHE A 280 17.60 -19.04 -54.70
N ILE A 281 18.29 -18.34 -53.81
CA ILE A 281 19.45 -17.49 -54.18
C ILE A 281 20.60 -18.35 -54.71
N GLN A 282 20.85 -19.51 -54.11
CA GLN A 282 21.87 -20.46 -54.58
C GLN A 282 21.53 -20.98 -55.98
N ASP A 283 20.29 -21.41 -56.21
CA ASP A 283 19.81 -21.85 -57.53
C ASP A 283 19.89 -20.74 -58.57
N LEU A 284 19.48 -19.52 -58.22
CA LEU A 284 19.57 -18.36 -59.10
C LEU A 284 21.03 -18.05 -59.45
N THR A 285 21.92 -18.03 -58.46
CA THR A 285 23.35 -17.81 -58.65
C THR A 285 23.96 -18.88 -59.55
N THR A 286 23.57 -20.14 -59.37
CA THR A 286 24.05 -21.27 -60.20
C THR A 286 23.54 -21.15 -61.64
N ARG A 287 22.27 -20.78 -61.83
CA ARG A 287 21.71 -20.53 -63.17
C ARG A 287 22.35 -19.33 -63.86
N VAL A 288 22.56 -18.21 -63.16
CA VAL A 288 23.22 -17.02 -63.71
C VAL A 288 24.67 -17.33 -64.10
N LYS A 289 25.38 -18.14 -63.32
CA LYS A 289 26.73 -18.61 -63.69
C LYS A 289 26.69 -19.49 -64.95
N LYS A 290 25.73 -20.41 -65.05
CA LYS A 290 25.54 -21.26 -66.24
C LYS A 290 25.05 -20.50 -67.48
N SER A 291 24.21 -19.45 -67.32
CA SER A 291 23.73 -18.65 -68.45
C SER A 291 24.81 -17.68 -68.94
N ALA A 292 25.62 -17.11 -68.03
CA ALA A 292 26.79 -16.31 -68.41
C ALA A 292 27.84 -17.11 -69.21
N GLU A 293 27.80 -18.45 -69.17
CA GLU A 293 28.61 -19.35 -70.01
C GLU A 293 27.96 -19.68 -71.36
N LEU A 294 26.67 -19.38 -71.57
CA LEU A 294 25.89 -19.75 -72.76
C LEU A 294 25.37 -18.55 -73.57
N ASP A 295 25.53 -17.31 -73.09
CA ASP A 295 25.06 -16.09 -73.77
C ASP A 295 26.03 -15.57 -74.87
N CYS A 296 26.66 -16.47 -75.62
CA CYS A 296 27.08 -16.23 -77.01
C CYS A 296 26.19 -17.09 -77.88
N GLU A 297 25.22 -16.44 -78.55
CA GLU A 297 24.25 -16.97 -79.52
C GLU A 297 22.79 -16.86 -79.08
N GLU A 298 22.15 -15.89 -79.74
CA GLU A 298 20.79 -15.94 -80.25
C GLU A 298 19.63 -15.57 -79.30
N GLY A 299 19.02 -14.43 -79.63
CA GLY A 299 17.72 -14.03 -79.14
C GLY A 299 16.58 -14.79 -79.81
N LEU A 300 15.40 -14.72 -79.19
CA LEU A 300 14.09 -14.47 -79.81
C LEU A 300 13.01 -14.61 -78.74
N GLY A 301 12.25 -13.53 -78.54
CA GLY A 301 11.12 -13.47 -77.63
C GLY A 301 9.95 -14.32 -78.13
N ASN A 302 9.38 -15.12 -77.23
CA ASN A 302 8.26 -16.01 -77.51
C ASN A 302 7.10 -15.67 -76.56
N GLY A 303 5.85 -15.70 -77.02
CA GLY A 303 4.67 -15.10 -76.36
C GLY A 303 4.44 -15.42 -74.86
N ALA A 304 5.03 -16.50 -74.34
CA ALA A 304 5.08 -16.80 -72.91
C ALA A 304 5.80 -15.72 -72.08
N GLN A 305 6.84 -15.08 -72.64
CA GLN A 305 7.53 -13.97 -72.00
C GLN A 305 6.62 -12.74 -71.88
N LYS A 306 5.75 -12.51 -72.87
CA LYS A 306 4.75 -11.41 -72.84
C LYS A 306 3.66 -11.64 -71.79
N GLN A 307 3.16 -12.87 -71.64
CA GLN A 307 2.23 -13.21 -70.55
C GLN A 307 2.90 -13.10 -69.17
N LYS A 308 4.16 -13.52 -69.06
CA LYS A 308 4.93 -13.40 -67.81
C LYS A 308 5.21 -11.95 -67.45
N ILE A 309 5.55 -11.11 -68.44
CA ILE A 309 5.67 -9.66 -68.26
C ILE A 309 4.34 -9.07 -67.80
N SER A 310 3.23 -9.40 -68.46
CA SER A 310 1.89 -8.92 -68.06
C SER A 310 1.48 -9.34 -66.64
N PHE A 311 1.81 -10.56 -66.23
CA PHE A 311 1.58 -11.02 -64.85
C PHE A 311 2.44 -10.26 -63.84
N LEU A 312 3.71 -10.01 -64.15
CA LEU A 312 4.61 -9.23 -63.30
C LEU A 312 4.20 -7.76 -63.22
N GLU A 313 3.71 -7.18 -64.32
CA GLU A 313 3.16 -5.82 -64.35
C GLU A 313 1.94 -5.70 -63.45
N ASN A 314 1.01 -6.65 -63.51
CA ASN A 314 -0.18 -6.66 -62.63
C ASN A 314 0.22 -6.86 -61.15
N ASN A 315 1.15 -7.76 -60.86
CA ASN A 315 1.63 -7.96 -59.49
C ASN A 315 2.34 -6.70 -58.95
N LEU A 316 3.16 -6.05 -59.78
CA LEU A 316 3.81 -4.78 -59.44
C LEU A 316 2.79 -3.67 -59.21
N GLU A 317 1.72 -3.61 -60.00
CA GLU A 317 0.64 -2.66 -59.83
C GLU A 317 -0.13 -2.90 -58.52
N GLN A 318 -0.41 -4.16 -58.17
CA GLN A 318 -1.05 -4.53 -56.90
C GLN A 318 -0.16 -4.18 -55.71
N LEU A 319 1.13 -4.52 -55.77
CA LEU A 319 2.08 -4.18 -54.72
C LEU A 319 2.19 -2.66 -54.54
N THR A 320 2.17 -1.90 -55.64
CA THR A 320 2.14 -0.44 -55.61
C THR A 320 0.86 0.09 -54.95
N LYS A 321 -0.30 -0.52 -55.19
CA LYS A 321 -1.57 -0.15 -54.55
C LYS A 321 -1.52 -0.39 -53.03
N VAL A 322 -1.04 -1.56 -52.60
CA VAL A 322 -0.88 -1.88 -51.17
C VAL A 322 0.12 -0.94 -50.52
N HIS A 323 1.26 -0.67 -51.16
CA HIS A 323 2.25 0.28 -50.65
C HIS A 323 1.67 1.69 -50.50
N LYS A 324 0.95 2.20 -51.50
CA LYS A 324 0.25 3.50 -51.41
C LYS A 324 -0.79 3.51 -50.29
N GLN A 325 -1.51 2.42 -50.07
CA GLN A 325 -2.47 2.32 -48.98
C GLN A 325 -1.76 2.36 -47.61
N LEU A 326 -0.73 1.54 -47.41
CA LEU A 326 0.05 1.52 -46.18
C LEU A 326 0.68 2.88 -45.88
N VAL A 327 1.19 3.59 -46.89
CA VAL A 327 1.73 4.94 -46.70
C VAL A 327 0.66 5.92 -46.23
N ARG A 328 -0.57 5.85 -46.78
CA ARG A 328 -1.70 6.66 -46.32
C ARG A 328 -2.12 6.31 -44.90
N ASP A 329 -2.35 5.03 -44.61
CA ASP A 329 -2.74 4.57 -43.28
C ASP A 329 -1.66 4.95 -42.24
N ASN A 330 -0.38 4.85 -42.61
CA ASN A 330 0.72 5.22 -41.73
C ASN A 330 0.80 6.75 -41.52
N ALA A 331 0.42 7.56 -42.51
CA ALA A 331 0.26 9.01 -42.34
C ALA A 331 -0.92 9.35 -41.41
N ASP A 332 -2.06 8.68 -41.58
CA ASP A 332 -3.24 8.85 -40.72
C ASP A 332 -2.96 8.45 -39.28
N LEU A 333 -2.29 7.30 -39.07
CA LEU A 333 -1.85 6.85 -37.75
C LEU A 333 -0.87 7.83 -37.10
N ARG A 334 0.07 8.40 -37.86
CA ARG A 334 0.97 9.46 -37.35
C ARG A 334 0.21 10.71 -36.91
N CYS A 335 -0.91 11.03 -37.55
CA CYS A 335 -1.76 12.16 -37.16
C CYS A 335 -2.67 11.85 -35.96
N GLU A 336 -3.13 10.60 -35.82
CA GLU A 336 -4.02 10.17 -34.72
C GLU A 336 -3.25 9.90 -33.41
N LEU A 337 -2.04 9.35 -33.48
CA LEU A 337 -1.20 9.08 -32.32
C LEU A 337 -1.06 10.28 -31.35
N PRO A 338 -0.69 11.50 -31.79
CA PRO A 338 -0.58 12.64 -30.88
C PRO A 338 -1.93 13.08 -30.29
N LYS A 339 -3.07 12.80 -30.96
CA LYS A 339 -4.40 13.10 -30.41
C LYS A 339 -4.73 12.14 -29.27
N LEU A 340 -4.47 10.85 -29.46
CA LEU A 340 -4.64 9.83 -28.43
C LEU A 340 -3.71 10.07 -27.24
N GLU A 341 -2.45 10.43 -27.47
CA GLU A 341 -1.50 10.80 -26.42
C GLU A 341 -1.95 12.03 -25.62
N LYS A 342 -2.49 13.06 -26.28
CA LYS A 342 -3.07 14.24 -25.59
C LYS A 342 -4.27 13.85 -24.73
N ARG A 343 -5.18 13.01 -25.26
CA ARG A 343 -6.33 12.49 -24.51
C ARG A 343 -5.87 11.69 -23.29
N LEU A 344 -4.89 10.80 -23.47
CA LEU A 344 -4.33 9.99 -22.39
C LEU A 344 -3.72 10.85 -21.28
N ARG A 345 -2.93 11.87 -21.65
CA ARG A 345 -2.36 12.83 -20.69
C ARG A 345 -3.44 13.58 -19.93
N ALA A 346 -4.44 14.13 -20.61
CA ALA A 346 -5.56 14.82 -19.95
C ALA A 346 -6.33 13.89 -19.00
N THR A 347 -6.52 12.62 -19.37
CA THR A 347 -7.14 11.64 -18.47
C THR A 347 -6.27 11.31 -17.26
N ALA A 348 -4.95 11.19 -17.43
CA ALA A 348 -4.02 10.93 -16.35
C ALA A 348 -3.95 12.11 -15.37
N GLU A 349 -3.93 13.35 -15.87
CA GLU A 349 -3.97 14.56 -15.05
C GLU A 349 -5.28 14.67 -14.25
N ARG A 350 -6.42 14.38 -14.88
CA ARG A 350 -7.72 14.33 -14.19
C ARG A 350 -7.76 13.25 -13.11
N VAL A 351 -7.21 12.06 -13.36
CA VAL A 351 -7.12 11.00 -12.35
C VAL A 351 -6.27 11.46 -11.17
N LYS A 352 -5.09 12.04 -11.43
CA LYS A 352 -4.21 12.59 -10.38
C LYS A 352 -4.90 13.69 -9.56
N ALA A 353 -5.69 14.56 -10.20
CA ALA A 353 -6.46 15.59 -9.52
C ALA A 353 -7.54 14.98 -8.60
N LEU A 354 -8.24 13.93 -9.06
CA LEU A 354 -9.23 13.21 -8.26
C LEU A 354 -8.60 12.46 -7.09
N GLU A 355 -7.45 11.82 -7.30
CA GLU A 355 -6.68 11.16 -6.23
C GLU A 355 -6.25 12.15 -5.14
N ASN A 356 -5.76 13.34 -5.54
CA ASN A 356 -5.43 14.40 -4.59
C ASN A 356 -6.67 14.90 -3.85
N ALA A 357 -7.77 15.17 -4.54
CA ALA A 357 -9.02 15.61 -3.92
C ALA A 357 -9.56 14.57 -2.92
N LEU A 358 -9.46 13.28 -3.24
CA LEU A 358 -9.86 12.19 -2.34
C LEU A 358 -8.96 12.14 -1.10
N LYS A 359 -7.65 12.31 -1.28
CA LYS A 359 -6.69 12.37 -0.17
C LYS A 359 -6.99 13.56 0.75
N ASP A 360 -7.21 14.74 0.19
CA ASP A 360 -7.53 15.96 0.94
C ASP A 360 -8.87 15.83 1.68
N ALA A 361 -9.89 15.23 1.05
CA ALA A 361 -11.17 14.94 1.68
C ALA A 361 -11.01 13.99 2.89
N LYS A 362 -10.19 12.94 2.75
CA LYS A 362 -9.90 12.00 3.84
C LYS A 362 -9.16 12.68 4.99
N GLU A 363 -8.17 13.52 4.69
CA GLU A 363 -7.45 14.28 5.70
C GLU A 363 -8.35 15.29 6.41
N ASN A 364 -9.22 16.00 5.68
CA ASN A 364 -10.20 16.92 6.26
C ASN A 364 -11.18 16.19 7.18
N ALA A 365 -11.74 15.06 6.75
CA ALA A 365 -12.61 14.24 7.58
C ALA A 365 -11.91 13.75 8.87
N MET A 366 -10.63 13.37 8.77
CA MET A 366 -9.81 13.00 9.94
C MET A 366 -9.58 14.19 10.88
N ARG A 367 -9.30 15.39 10.35
CA ARG A 367 -9.15 16.62 11.16
C ARG A 367 -10.46 16.97 11.87
N ASP A 368 -11.59 16.88 11.19
CA ASP A 368 -12.92 17.16 11.75
C ASP A 368 -13.29 16.17 12.85
N ARG A 369 -13.03 14.87 12.62
CA ARG A 369 -13.19 13.85 13.66
C ARG A 369 -12.36 14.17 14.90
N LYS A 370 -11.11 14.63 14.71
CA LYS A 370 -10.23 15.03 15.83
C LYS A 370 -10.77 16.27 16.56
N ARG A 371 -11.25 17.29 15.84
CA ARG A 371 -11.88 18.48 16.45
C ARG A 371 -13.14 18.13 17.23
N TYR A 372 -14.00 17.29 16.66
CA TYR A 372 -15.20 16.81 17.31
C TYR A 372 -14.86 16.04 18.59
N GLN A 373 -13.87 15.14 18.54
CA GLN A 373 -13.41 14.40 19.72
C GLN A 373 -12.92 15.34 20.83
N GLN A 374 -12.11 16.35 20.48
CA GLN A 374 -11.65 17.36 21.42
C GLN A 374 -12.79 18.16 22.05
N GLU A 375 -13.82 18.50 21.26
CA GLU A 375 -15.00 19.21 21.77
C GLU A 375 -15.82 18.33 22.73
N VAL A 376 -16.02 17.05 22.37
CA VAL A 376 -16.66 16.06 23.24
C VAL A 376 -15.90 15.93 24.56
N ASP A 377 -14.57 15.87 24.52
CA ASP A 377 -13.74 15.73 25.73
C ASP A 377 -13.78 17.01 26.59
N ARG A 378 -13.78 18.20 25.97
CA ARG A 378 -14.02 19.48 26.67
C ARG A 378 -15.38 19.51 27.36
N ILE A 379 -16.44 19.06 26.68
CA ILE A 379 -17.79 19.00 27.26
C ILE A 379 -17.81 18.00 28.43
N LYS A 380 -17.22 16.81 28.27
CA LYS A 380 -17.11 15.81 29.34
C LYS A 380 -16.38 16.36 30.57
N GLU A 381 -15.32 17.15 30.37
CA GLU A 381 -14.57 17.78 31.46
C GLU A 381 -15.33 18.94 32.11
N ALA A 382 -16.05 19.76 31.33
CA ALA A 382 -16.93 20.80 31.85
C ALA A 382 -18.11 20.21 32.65
N VAL A 383 -18.70 19.09 32.19
CA VAL A 383 -19.74 18.36 32.91
C VAL A 383 -19.18 17.74 34.20
N ARG A 384 -18.00 17.10 34.16
CA ARG A 384 -17.32 16.60 35.37
C ARG A 384 -17.05 17.73 36.37
N SER A 385 -16.53 18.86 35.89
CA SER A 385 -16.24 20.03 36.73
C SER A 385 -17.51 20.60 37.33
N LYS A 386 -18.59 20.80 36.56
CA LYS A 386 -19.90 21.25 37.07
C LYS A 386 -20.50 20.27 38.07
N ASN A 387 -20.40 18.97 37.83
CA ASN A 387 -20.86 17.95 38.78
C ASN A 387 -20.04 17.98 40.08
N MET A 388 -18.73 18.25 39.99
CA MET A 388 -17.90 18.48 41.18
C MET A 388 -18.27 19.77 41.93
N THR A 389 -18.50 20.88 41.22
CA THR A 389 -18.91 22.15 41.85
C THR A 389 -20.29 22.06 42.49
N ARG A 390 -21.21 21.29 41.89
CA ARG A 390 -22.57 21.07 42.40
C ARG A 390 -22.62 20.13 43.61
N ARG A 391 -21.59 19.28 43.79
CA ARG A 391 -21.41 18.44 44.98
C ARG A 391 -20.87 19.20 46.21
N GLY A 392 -20.41 20.44 46.03
CA GLY A 392 -19.78 21.25 47.08
C GLY A 392 -20.70 22.20 47.88
N TYR A 393 -21.94 22.45 47.46
CA TYR A 393 -22.81 23.47 48.09
C TYR A 393 -24.30 23.08 48.15
N SER A 394 -24.64 21.84 48.51
CA SER A 394 -26.00 21.53 48.97
C SER A 394 -26.08 21.73 50.49
N ALA A 395 -26.45 22.92 50.93
CA ALA A 395 -26.93 23.12 52.30
C ALA A 395 -28.22 22.30 52.49
N GLN A 396 -28.18 21.34 53.41
CA GLN A 396 -29.35 20.57 53.84
C GLN A 396 -30.23 21.46 54.74
N ILE A 397 -31.08 22.28 54.13
CA ILE A 397 -32.16 22.96 54.85
C ILE A 397 -33.32 21.97 54.95
N ALA A 398 -33.53 21.42 56.15
CA ALA A 398 -34.67 20.58 56.48
C ALA A 398 -35.97 21.40 56.36
N LYS A 399 -36.91 20.95 55.54
CA LYS A 399 -38.29 21.48 55.52
C LYS A 399 -39.07 20.86 56.69
N PRO A 400 -39.81 21.64 57.50
CA PRO A 400 -40.66 21.08 58.55
C PRO A 400 -41.85 20.34 57.93
N ILE A 401 -42.07 19.09 58.35
CA ILE A 401 -43.20 18.27 57.94
C ILE A 401 -44.40 18.59 58.85
N ARG A 402 -45.48 19.15 58.26
CA ARG A 402 -46.81 19.18 58.89
C ARG A 402 -47.49 17.82 58.70
N PRO A 403 -48.12 17.23 59.73
CA PRO A 403 -48.86 15.98 59.61
C PRO A 403 -50.13 16.13 58.76
N GLY A 404 -50.32 15.21 57.81
CA GLY A 404 -51.58 14.96 57.12
C GLY A 404 -51.69 15.55 55.71
N HIS A 405 -51.21 14.83 54.69
CA HIS A 405 -51.85 14.75 53.36
C HIS A 405 -51.16 13.67 52.49
N HIS A 406 -51.92 12.66 52.08
CA HIS A 406 -51.81 12.06 50.73
C HIS A 406 -52.58 13.00 49.75
N PRO A 407 -52.51 12.94 48.40
CA PRO A 407 -52.01 11.84 47.55
C PRO A 407 -51.33 12.25 46.19
N LEU A 408 -50.94 11.22 45.41
CA LEU A 408 -50.92 11.10 43.93
C LEU A 408 -49.93 11.87 42.99
N SER A 409 -49.44 11.05 42.06
CA SER A 409 -49.22 11.26 40.61
C SER A 409 -47.85 11.69 40.09
N SER A 410 -47.29 10.81 39.26
CA SER A 410 -46.25 11.04 38.25
C SER A 410 -46.63 12.16 37.27
N PRO A 411 -45.64 12.62 36.47
CA PRO A 411 -45.85 12.56 35.03
C PRO A 411 -44.70 11.91 34.27
N ILE A 412 -45.15 11.07 33.33
CA ILE A 412 -44.50 10.66 32.09
C ILE A 412 -44.00 11.90 31.34
N SER A 413 -42.81 11.82 30.74
CA SER A 413 -42.45 12.67 29.60
C SER A 413 -41.72 11.83 28.54
N SER A 414 -42.45 11.62 27.47
CA SER A 414 -42.06 11.07 26.18
C SER A 414 -41.31 12.11 25.34
N CYS A 415 -40.33 11.67 24.54
CA CYS A 415 -40.12 12.23 23.20
C CYS A 415 -39.39 11.23 22.30
N ILE A 416 -40.14 10.71 21.33
CA ILE A 416 -39.67 9.99 20.14
C ILE A 416 -39.41 11.04 19.05
N LYS A 417 -38.34 10.89 18.26
CA LYS A 417 -38.38 11.20 16.83
C LYS A 417 -37.31 10.44 16.03
N ALA A 418 -37.82 9.60 15.13
CA ALA A 418 -37.12 8.85 14.11
C ALA A 418 -36.94 9.66 12.81
N GLY A 419 -36.05 9.16 11.94
CA GLY A 419 -35.93 9.50 10.51
C GLY A 419 -34.49 9.83 10.13
N GLY A 420 -33.88 9.27 9.09
CA GLY A 420 -34.26 8.29 8.08
C GLY A 420 -33.02 8.07 7.20
N ILE A 421 -32.82 6.86 6.66
CA ILE A 421 -31.71 6.59 5.73
C ILE A 421 -32.34 6.25 4.38
N TYR A 422 -32.18 7.20 3.46
CA TYR A 422 -32.29 6.98 2.03
C TYR A 422 -30.98 6.41 1.50
N THR A 423 -31.15 5.45 0.60
CA THR A 423 -30.18 4.89 -0.32
C THR A 423 -29.53 5.95 -1.23
N HIS A 424 -28.24 5.81 -1.47
CA HIS A 424 -27.63 5.95 -2.79
C HIS A 424 -26.43 5.02 -2.94
#